data_AF-A0A934L6A9-F1
#
_entry.id   AF-A0A934L6A9-F1
#
_cell.length_a   1.000
_cell.length_b   1.000
_cell.length_c   1.000
_cell.angle_alpha   90.00
_cell.angle_beta   90.00
_cell.angle_gamma   90.00
#
_symmetry.space_group_name_H-M   'P 1'
#
loop_
_entity.id
_entity.type
_entity.pdbx_description
1 polymer ?
#
loop_
_entity_poly.entity_id
_entity_poly.type
_entity_poly.pdbx_seq_one_letter_code
_entity_poly.pdbx_strand_id
1 'polypeptide(L)'
;MSRYLILSPHTKEDCLKALDEVLAKGASVLNKFEWGCMAGDHTGYAIVDAENEVKARDIIPASLRAKARVVQLGKFTPEQIRSFHKAA
;
A
#
# COMPACT_ATOMS: atom_id res chain seq x y z
N MET A 1 3.10 -9.33 13.99
CA MET A 1 2.63 -8.38 12.96
C MET A 1 3.01 -8.94 11.60
N SER A 2 2.17 -8.72 10.59
CA SER A 2 2.45 -9.10 9.20
C SER A 2 2.74 -7.85 8.38
N ARG A 3 3.54 -8.03 7.32
CA ARG A 3 3.91 -6.95 6.40
C ARG A 3 2.85 -6.83 5.31
N TYR A 4 2.42 -5.61 5.00
CA TYR A 4 1.41 -5.34 3.99
C TYR A 4 1.93 -4.31 2.98
N LEU A 5 1.65 -4.53 1.70
CA LEU A 5 1.80 -3.53 0.64
C LEU A 5 0.45 -2.86 0.44
N ILE A 6 0.46 -1.54 0.42
CA ILE A 6 -0.68 -0.69 0.16
C ILE A 6 -0.43 0.00 -1.17
N LEU A 7 -1.41 -0.10 -2.07
CA LEU A 7 -1.49 0.67 -3.31
C LEU A 7 -2.72 1.56 -3.18
N SER A 8 -2.54 2.87 -3.28
CA SER A 8 -3.60 3.86 -3.15
C SER A 8 -3.72 4.66 -4.45
N PRO A 9 -4.30 4.07 -5.51
CA PRO A 9 -4.45 4.72 -6.80
C PRO A 9 -5.49 5.86 -6.72
N HIS A 10 -5.20 6.92 -7.46
CA HIS A 10 -6.04 8.10 -7.64
C HIS A 10 -5.88 8.63 -9.07
N THR A 11 -6.65 9.65 -9.47
CA THR A 11 -6.48 10.26 -10.79
C THR A 11 -5.45 11.38 -10.74
N LYS A 12 -5.01 11.87 -11.90
CA LYS A 12 -4.10 13.01 -12.00
C LYS A 12 -4.67 14.26 -11.32
N GLU A 13 -5.97 14.48 -11.51
CA GLU A 13 -6.70 15.64 -10.97
C GLU A 13 -6.79 15.56 -9.43
N ASP A 14 -6.80 14.34 -8.89
CA ASP A 14 -6.90 14.07 -7.45
C ASP A 14 -5.53 14.09 -6.74
N CYS A 15 -4.40 14.26 -7.43
CA CYS A 15 -3.07 14.14 -6.82
C CYS A 15 -2.86 15.05 -5.60
N LEU A 16 -3.15 16.35 -5.75
CA LEU A 16 -2.96 17.30 -4.64
C LEU A 16 -3.90 16.99 -3.48
N LYS A 17 -5.15 16.65 -3.80
CA LYS A 17 -6.13 16.25 -2.79
C LYS A 17 -5.69 14.99 -2.03
N ALA A 18 -5.15 13.99 -2.73
CA ALA A 18 -4.64 12.77 -2.11
C ALA A 18 -3.47 13.07 -1.14
N LEU A 19 -2.55 13.96 -1.53
CA LEU A 19 -1.46 14.41 -0.65
C LEU A 19 -1.98 15.15 0.58
N ASP A 20 -2.92 16.08 0.41
CA ASP A 20 -3.55 16.83 1.50
C ASP A 20 -4.28 15.91 2.48
N GLU A 21 -5.05 14.95 1.96
CA GLU A 21 -5.81 13.98 2.76
C GLU A 21 -4.89 13.02 3.53
N VAL A 22 -3.75 12.63 2.95
CA VAL A 22 -2.73 11.84 3.67
C VAL A 22 -2.03 12.70 4.73
N LEU A 23 -1.66 13.95 4.41
CA LEU A 23 -1.05 14.88 5.36
C LEU A 23 -1.98 15.19 6.54
N ALA A 24 -3.30 15.30 6.29
CA ALA A 24 -4.31 15.52 7.32
C ALA A 24 -4.39 14.38 8.35
N LYS A 25 -3.93 13.17 7.99
CA LYS A 25 -3.77 12.04 8.94
C LYS A 25 -2.47 12.14 9.77
N GLY A 26 -1.60 13.09 9.45
CA GLY A 26 -0.36 13.40 10.16
C GLY A 26 0.88 13.19 9.29
N ALA A 27 1.92 14.00 9.53
CA ALA A 27 3.19 13.92 8.83
C ALA A 27 3.85 12.53 8.95
N SER A 28 3.68 11.86 10.09
CA SER A 28 4.18 10.47 10.27
C SER A 28 3.46 9.44 9.40
N VAL A 29 2.24 9.72 8.93
CA VAL A 29 1.54 8.89 7.95
C VAL A 29 2.05 9.20 6.55
N LEU A 30 2.18 10.49 6.20
CA LEU A 30 2.73 10.92 4.91
C LEU A 30 4.12 10.30 4.65
N ASN A 31 5.00 10.29 5.66
CA ASN A 31 6.35 9.73 5.56
C ASN A 31 6.39 8.21 5.33
N LYS A 32 5.26 7.50 5.40
CA LYS A 32 5.18 6.07 5.07
C LYS A 32 4.90 5.82 3.58
N PHE A 33 4.45 6.85 2.86
CA PHE A 33 4.08 6.74 1.47
C PHE A 33 5.21 7.17 0.55
N GLU A 34 5.45 6.35 -0.46
CA GLU A 34 6.23 6.63 -1.66
C GLU A 34 5.27 6.96 -2.80
N TRP A 35 5.57 7.95 -3.64
CA TRP A 35 4.60 8.48 -4.60
C TRP A 35 5.07 8.31 -6.04
N GLY A 36 4.24 7.67 -6.87
CA GLY A 36 4.50 7.55 -8.31
C GLY A 36 4.17 8.81 -9.12
N CYS A 37 3.52 9.81 -8.51
CA CYS A 37 2.84 10.89 -9.24
C CYS A 37 3.77 11.68 -10.17
N MET A 38 5.02 11.92 -9.75
CA MET A 38 6.01 12.63 -10.57
C MET A 38 6.53 11.79 -11.75
N ALA A 39 6.38 10.47 -11.70
CA ALA A 39 6.69 9.54 -12.78
C ALA A 39 5.48 9.25 -13.70
N GLY A 40 4.34 9.91 -13.48
CA GLY A 40 3.11 9.68 -14.25
C GLY A 40 2.24 8.53 -13.73
N ASP A 41 2.63 7.89 -12.63
CA ASP A 41 1.83 6.87 -11.96
C ASP A 41 1.09 7.49 -10.77
N HIS A 42 -0.21 7.71 -10.91
CA HIS A 42 -1.04 8.37 -9.89
C HIS A 42 -1.41 7.41 -8.75
N THR A 43 -0.39 6.85 -8.10
CA THR A 43 -0.51 5.87 -7.03
C THR A 43 0.43 6.22 -5.87
N GLY A 44 -0.13 6.22 -4.66
CA GLY A 44 0.66 6.20 -3.43
C GLY A 44 0.94 4.77 -2.98
N TYR A 45 2.17 4.47 -2.64
CA TYR A 45 2.65 3.15 -2.22
C TYR A 45 3.11 3.20 -0.78
N ALA A 46 2.74 2.23 0.04
CA ALA A 46 3.29 2.11 1.39
C ALA A 46 3.50 0.64 1.75
N ILE A 47 4.57 0.38 2.49
CA ILE A 47 4.77 -0.92 3.13
C ILE A 47 4.69 -0.71 4.64
N VAL A 48 3.77 -1.41 5.30
CA VAL A 48 3.55 -1.28 6.74
C VAL A 48 3.48 -2.63 7.43
N ASP A 49 3.94 -2.67 8.67
CA ASP A 49 3.68 -3.80 9.58
C ASP A 49 2.38 -3.52 10.34
N ALA A 50 1.45 -4.47 10.31
CA ALA A 50 0.15 -4.37 10.96
C ALA A 50 -0.29 -5.71 11.55
N GLU A 51 -1.23 -5.68 12.49
CA GLU A 51 -1.78 -6.91 13.08
C GLU A 51 -2.63 -7.70 12.07
N ASN A 52 -3.36 -7.00 11.21
CA ASN A 52 -4.23 -7.56 10.19
C ASN A 52 -4.47 -6.53 9.07
N GLU A 53 -5.12 -6.96 7.99
CA GLU A 53 -5.44 -6.14 6.83
C GLU A 53 -6.29 -4.91 7.18
N VAL A 54 -7.22 -5.03 8.14
CA VAL A 54 -8.07 -3.92 8.60
C VAL A 54 -7.21 -2.81 9.21
N LYS A 55 -6.26 -3.16 10.09
CA LYS A 55 -5.31 -2.21 10.66
C LYS A 55 -4.37 -1.60 9.63
N ALA A 56 -3.95 -2.38 8.62
CA ALA A 56 -3.15 -1.84 7.52
C ALA A 56 -3.93 -0.77 6.71
N ARG A 57 -5.24 -0.94 6.52
CA ARG A 57 -6.10 0.04 5.82
C ARG A 57 -6.29 1.37 6.55
N ASP A 58 -6.03 1.42 7.86
CA ASP A 58 -6.31 2.62 8.67
C ASP A 58 -5.48 3.83 8.23
N ILE A 59 -4.29 3.64 7.65
CA ILE A 59 -3.43 4.72 7.16
C ILE A 59 -3.96 5.39 5.89
N ILE A 60 -4.88 4.74 5.17
CA ILE A 60 -5.42 5.22 3.90
C ILE A 60 -6.53 6.23 4.21
N PRO A 61 -6.58 7.40 3.53
CA PRO A 61 -7.72 8.32 3.61
C PRO A 61 -9.03 7.69 3.12
N ALA A 62 -10.17 8.09 3.70
CA ALA A 62 -11.47 7.49 3.41
C ALA A 62 -11.87 7.56 1.92
N SER A 63 -11.56 8.68 1.26
CA SER A 63 -11.72 8.94 -0.17
C SER A 63 -11.00 7.93 -1.06
N LEU A 64 -9.83 7.44 -0.63
CA LEU A 64 -8.97 6.54 -1.39
C LEU A 64 -9.18 5.06 -1.05
N ARG A 65 -9.74 4.74 0.13
CA ARG A 65 -9.91 3.36 0.63
C ARG A 65 -10.64 2.44 -0.33
N ALA A 66 -11.68 2.92 -1.02
CA ALA A 66 -12.47 2.09 -1.94
C ALA A 66 -11.69 1.68 -3.20
N LYS A 67 -10.71 2.50 -3.61
CA LYS A 67 -9.83 2.24 -4.78
C LYS A 67 -8.54 1.55 -4.37
N ALA A 68 -8.19 1.61 -3.08
CA ALA A 68 -6.95 1.08 -2.56
C ALA A 68 -6.93 -0.44 -2.48
N ARG A 69 -5.75 -1.01 -2.72
CA ARG A 69 -5.47 -2.43 -2.54
C ARG A 69 -4.52 -2.60 -1.38
N VAL A 70 -4.82 -3.55 -0.51
CA VAL A 70 -3.95 -3.95 0.60
C VAL A 70 -3.64 -5.42 0.42
N VAL A 71 -2.35 -5.75 0.38
CA VAL A 71 -1.86 -7.09 0.07
C VAL A 71 -0.91 -7.53 1.18
N GLN A 72 -1.22 -8.64 1.84
CA GLN A 72 -0.28 -9.25 2.78
C GLN A 72 0.95 -9.76 2.01
N LEU A 73 2.13 -9.38 2.47
CA LEU A 73 3.40 -9.77 1.89
C LEU A 73 3.97 -10.98 2.61
N GLY A 74 4.59 -11.87 1.84
CA GLY A 74 5.36 -13.01 2.32
C GLY A 74 6.66 -13.15 1.53
N LYS A 75 7.60 -13.91 2.09
CA LYS A 75 8.79 -14.39 1.38
C LYS A 75 8.66 -15.88 1.17
N PHE A 76 9.27 -16.38 0.10
CA PHE A 76 9.37 -17.82 -0.16
C PHE A 76 10.81 -18.28 0.06
N THR A 77 10.96 -19.51 0.57
CA THR A 77 12.27 -20.19 0.59
C THR A 77 12.51 -20.94 -0.72
N PRO A 78 13.77 -21.22 -1.08
CA PRO A 78 14.09 -22.05 -2.24
C PRO A 78 13.41 -23.42 -2.21
N GLU A 79 13.24 -24.02 -1.03
CA GLU A 79 12.57 -25.32 -0.83
C GLU A 79 11.08 -25.23 -1.18
N GLN A 80 10.40 -24.17 -0.72
CA GLN A 80 9.00 -23.93 -1.04
C GLN A 80 8.81 -23.80 -2.56
N ILE A 81 9.68 -23.03 -3.22
CA ILE A 81 9.64 -22.86 -4.69
C ILE A 81 9.85 -24.20 -5.40
N ARG A 82 10.86 -24.99 -4.99
CA ARG A 82 11.09 -26.33 -5.55
C ARG A 82 9.90 -27.27 -5.32
N SER A 83 9.19 -27.14 -4.19
CA SER A 83 7.99 -27.92 -3.89
C SER A 83 6.82 -27.55 -4.80
N PHE A 84 6.58 -26.25 -5.03
CA PHE A 84 5.49 -25.78 -5.91
C PHE A 84 5.61 -26.30 -7.34
N HIS A 85 6.81 -26.37 -7.90
CA HIS A 85 7.05 -26.94 -9.24
C HIS A 85 6.80 -28.44 -9.36
N LYS A 86 6.86 -29.20 -8.25
CA LYS A 86 6.56 -30.64 -8.25
C LYS A 86 5.07 -30.94 -8.13
N ALA A 87 4.29 -29.97 -7.68
CA ALA A 87 2.85 -30.07 -7.48
C ALA A 87 2.04 -29.50 -8.66
N ALA A 88 2.71 -28.98 -9.69
CA ALA A 88 2.13 -28.46 -10.93
C ALA A 88 2.29 -29.49 -12.06
#